data_AF-A0AAX6G771-F1
#
_entry.id   AF-A0AAX6G771-F1
#
_cell.length_a   1.000
_cell.length_b   1.000
_cell.length_c   1.000
_cell.angle_alpha   90.00
_cell.angle_beta   90.00
_cell.angle_gamma   90.00
#
_symmetry.space_group_name_H-M   'P 1'
#
loop_
_entity.id
_entity.type
_entity.pdbx_description
1 polymer ?
#
loop_
_entity_poly.entity_id
_entity_poly.type
_entity_poly.pdbx_seq_one_letter_code
_entity_poly.pdbx_strand_id
1 'polypeptide(L)'
;MVRKDDSISAIDYARKYLAPWGATYTKELQRVMAALGPFKSNTECDTYRVLFEPKQWDYLVEQFKQEFYKLYGMTLEPSLNIYLQAGLAALKTPFCYQENCPKEDPLSQEGFRKLAQHLPFSKQHHSKLVCYITKQLMDSENPPLVFPNGHVYSERALKEMASKNEGRVTYLSQEGASLQLQ
;
A
#
# COMPACT_ATOMS: atom_id res chain seq x y z
N MET A 1 -2.94 -13.98 38.23
CA MET A 1 -3.01 -14.20 39.68
C MET A 1 -4.29 -14.95 40.02
N VAL A 2 -5.47 -14.39 39.75
CA VAL A 2 -6.76 -15.10 39.97
C VAL A 2 -6.94 -16.38 39.13
N ARG A 3 -6.47 -16.40 37.87
CA ARG A 3 -6.45 -17.65 37.08
C ARG A 3 -5.58 -18.77 37.68
N LYS A 4 -4.67 -18.44 38.61
CA LYS A 4 -3.78 -19.38 39.32
C LYS A 4 -4.28 -19.69 40.75
N ASP A 5 -5.54 -19.36 41.07
CA ASP A 5 -6.19 -19.51 42.39
C ASP A 5 -5.52 -18.68 43.53
N ASP A 6 -4.70 -17.68 43.18
CA ASP A 6 -4.06 -16.77 44.13
C ASP A 6 -4.84 -15.43 44.19
N SER A 7 -5.98 -15.48 44.89
CA SER A 7 -6.90 -14.33 45.02
C SER A 7 -6.43 -13.30 46.04
N ILE A 8 -5.74 -13.73 47.10
CA ILE A 8 -5.25 -12.83 48.16
C ILE A 8 -4.21 -11.87 47.59
N SER A 9 -3.20 -12.40 46.88
CA SER A 9 -2.17 -11.56 46.25
C SER A 9 -2.75 -10.66 45.15
N ALA A 10 -3.80 -11.10 44.44
CA ALA A 10 -4.48 -10.30 43.44
C ALA A 10 -5.22 -9.10 44.05
N ILE A 11 -5.86 -9.28 45.21
CA ILE A 11 -6.54 -8.21 45.95
C ILE A 11 -5.54 -7.17 46.46
N ASP A 12 -4.40 -7.62 47.02
CA ASP A 12 -3.36 -6.72 47.50
C ASP A 12 -2.71 -5.94 46.36
N TYR A 13 -2.47 -6.59 45.22
CA TYR A 13 -2.00 -5.93 44.01
C TYR A 13 -3.00 -4.86 43.51
N ALA A 14 -4.29 -5.22 43.44
CA ALA A 14 -5.35 -4.31 43.03
C ALA A 14 -5.42 -3.09 43.95
N ARG A 15 -5.37 -3.27 45.28
CA ARG A 15 -5.37 -2.17 46.26
C ARG A 15 -4.16 -1.27 46.10
N LYS A 16 -2.98 -1.82 45.79
CA LYS A 16 -1.75 -1.03 45.67
C LYS A 16 -1.71 -0.18 44.39
N TYR A 17 -2.10 -0.76 43.24
CA TYR A 17 -1.90 -0.12 41.94
C TYR A 17 -3.17 0.47 41.31
N LEU A 18 -4.35 -0.04 41.67
CA LEU A 18 -5.63 0.43 41.10
C LEU A 18 -6.35 1.45 41.99
N ALA A 19 -6.01 1.56 43.28
CA ALA A 19 -6.64 2.52 44.20
C ALA A 19 -6.60 3.98 43.73
N PRO A 20 -5.51 4.50 43.12
CA PRO A 20 -5.48 5.88 42.63
C PRO A 20 -6.51 6.17 41.52
N TRP A 21 -6.94 5.13 40.81
CA TRP A 21 -7.89 5.21 39.68
C TRP A 21 -9.35 5.03 40.14
N GLY A 22 -9.55 4.78 41.44
CA GLY A 22 -10.84 4.52 42.06
C GLY A 22 -11.88 5.62 41.86
N ALA A 23 -11.45 6.89 41.84
CA ALA A 23 -12.34 8.03 41.66
C ALA A 23 -12.87 8.18 40.22
N THR A 24 -12.12 7.72 39.22
CA THR A 24 -12.46 7.89 37.80
C THR A 24 -13.19 6.67 37.24
N TYR A 25 -12.81 5.46 37.68
CA TYR A 25 -13.28 4.18 37.11
C TYR A 25 -13.98 3.30 38.15
N THR A 26 -14.75 3.91 39.06
CA THR A 26 -15.32 3.22 40.22
C THR A 26 -16.18 2.02 39.83
N LYS A 27 -16.99 2.15 38.76
CA LYS A 27 -17.90 1.09 38.30
C LYS A 27 -17.14 -0.10 37.74
N GLU A 28 -16.11 0.12 36.91
CA GLU A 28 -15.31 -0.98 36.38
C GLU A 28 -14.48 -1.64 37.49
N LEU A 29 -13.91 -0.85 38.40
CA LEU A 29 -13.12 -1.38 39.51
C LEU A 29 -13.97 -2.18 40.50
N GLN A 30 -15.20 -1.76 40.78
CA GLN A 30 -16.14 -2.56 41.58
C GLN A 30 -16.46 -3.89 40.90
N ARG A 31 -16.67 -3.89 39.58
CA ARG A 31 -16.90 -5.12 38.80
C ARG A 31 -15.68 -6.05 38.83
N VAL A 32 -14.47 -5.52 38.69
CA VAL A 32 -13.24 -6.31 38.78
C VAL A 32 -13.05 -6.84 40.20
N MET A 33 -13.17 -6.01 41.23
CA MET A 33 -13.05 -6.44 42.63
C MET A 33 -14.10 -7.49 43.02
N ALA A 34 -15.32 -7.37 42.52
CA ALA A 34 -16.36 -8.39 42.66
C ALA A 34 -15.98 -9.70 41.95
N ALA A 35 -15.25 -9.66 40.84
CA ALA A 35 -14.72 -10.84 40.15
C ALA A 35 -13.50 -11.47 40.86
N LEU A 36 -12.72 -10.68 41.63
CA LEU A 36 -11.52 -11.15 42.33
C LEU A 36 -11.85 -11.88 43.67
N GLY A 37 -13.01 -11.63 44.26
CA GLY A 37 -13.36 -12.09 45.61
C GLY A 37 -13.96 -13.51 45.70
N PRO A 38 -15.21 -13.74 45.24
CA PRO A 38 -15.93 -14.99 45.41
C PRO A 38 -15.82 -15.95 44.21
N PHE A 39 -15.27 -15.50 43.08
CA PHE A 39 -15.38 -16.17 41.80
C PHE A 39 -14.03 -16.78 41.39
N LYS A 40 -13.99 -18.11 41.26
CA LYS A 40 -12.84 -18.84 40.70
C LYS A 40 -12.80 -18.65 39.18
N SER A 41 -11.67 -19.00 38.56
CA SER A 41 -11.45 -18.95 37.11
C SER A 41 -12.55 -19.65 36.28
N ASN A 42 -13.31 -20.56 36.89
CA ASN A 42 -14.47 -21.25 36.31
C ASN A 42 -15.77 -20.77 36.96
N THR A 43 -16.19 -19.54 36.66
CA THR A 43 -17.43 -18.95 37.18
C THR A 43 -18.57 -19.10 36.18
N GLU A 44 -19.73 -19.59 36.65
CA GLU A 44 -20.94 -19.78 35.81
C GLU A 44 -21.71 -18.48 35.52
N CYS A 45 -21.33 -17.38 36.18
CA CYS A 45 -21.96 -16.09 35.96
C CYS A 45 -21.45 -15.44 34.66
N ASP A 46 -22.35 -15.32 33.67
CA ASP A 46 -22.04 -14.76 32.35
C ASP A 46 -21.40 -13.37 32.40
N THR A 47 -21.80 -12.53 33.37
CA THR A 47 -21.29 -11.15 33.52
C THR A 47 -19.82 -11.08 33.89
N TYR A 48 -19.27 -12.08 34.58
CA TYR A 48 -17.86 -12.13 34.97
C TYR A 48 -17.05 -13.10 34.12
N ARG A 49 -17.68 -14.08 33.46
CA ARG A 49 -17.03 -14.99 32.51
C ARG A 49 -16.29 -14.24 31.40
N VAL A 50 -16.91 -13.18 30.87
CA VAL A 50 -16.33 -12.34 29.81
C VAL A 50 -14.95 -11.79 30.21
N LEU A 51 -14.73 -11.47 31.49
CA LEU A 51 -13.44 -10.94 31.98
C LEU A 51 -12.32 -11.99 31.97
N PHE A 52 -12.68 -13.28 32.05
CA PHE A 52 -11.72 -14.38 32.06
C PHE A 52 -11.48 -14.98 30.68
N GLU A 53 -12.20 -14.56 29.64
CA GLU A 53 -12.00 -15.05 28.28
C GLU A 53 -10.58 -14.76 27.77
N PRO A 54 -9.97 -15.67 27.01
CA PRO A 54 -8.64 -15.47 26.43
C PRO A 54 -8.61 -14.29 25.45
N LYS A 55 -9.71 -14.05 24.72
CA LYS A 55 -9.84 -12.97 23.72
C LYS A 55 -9.66 -11.57 24.31
N GLN A 56 -9.98 -11.38 25.60
CA GLN A 56 -9.78 -10.09 26.27
C GLN A 56 -8.30 -9.68 26.32
N TRP A 57 -7.40 -10.66 26.40
CA TRP A 57 -5.96 -10.38 26.37
C TRP A 57 -5.53 -9.89 24.99
N ASP A 58 -6.03 -10.52 23.92
CA ASP A 58 -5.73 -10.10 22.55
C ASP A 58 -6.25 -8.68 22.28
N TYR A 59 -7.47 -8.37 22.76
CA TYR A 59 -8.02 -7.01 22.69
C TYR A 59 -7.17 -6.00 23.45
N LEU A 60 -6.73 -6.32 24.67
CA LEU A 60 -5.86 -5.45 25.45
C LEU A 60 -4.52 -5.19 24.74
N VAL A 61 -3.92 -6.23 24.15
CA VAL A 61 -2.69 -6.11 23.37
C VAL A 61 -2.90 -5.20 22.17
N GLU A 62 -4.03 -5.31 21.49
CA GLU A 62 -4.38 -4.44 20.36
C GLU A 62 -4.56 -2.98 20.80
N GLN A 63 -5.32 -2.73 21.87
CA GLN A 63 -5.51 -1.38 22.42
C GLN A 63 -4.18 -0.77 22.85
N PHE A 64 -3.31 -1.54 23.52
CA PHE A 64 -1.98 -1.06 23.90
C PHE A 64 -1.14 -0.69 22.67
N LYS A 65 -1.14 -1.51 21.61
CA LYS A 65 -0.44 -1.19 20.35
C LYS A 65 -0.99 0.10 19.74
N GLN A 66 -2.31 0.27 19.70
CA GLN A 66 -2.95 1.47 19.15
C GLN A 66 -2.53 2.73 19.93
N GLU A 67 -2.57 2.71 21.26
CA GLU A 67 -2.16 3.84 22.09
C GLU A 67 -0.65 4.10 22.03
N PHE A 68 0.16 3.05 21.96
CA PHE A 68 1.60 3.17 21.73
C PHE A 68 1.88 3.89 20.41
N TYR A 69 1.25 3.47 19.30
CA TYR A 69 1.43 4.12 18.01
C TYR A 69 0.98 5.59 18.05
N LYS A 70 -0.15 5.89 18.68
CA LYS A 70 -0.62 7.28 18.87
C LYS A 70 0.39 8.13 19.65
N LEU A 71 0.91 7.60 20.76
CA LEU A 71 1.86 8.30 21.62
C LEU A 71 3.15 8.66 20.88
N TYR A 72 3.67 7.74 20.06
CA TYR A 72 4.89 7.95 19.28
C TYR A 72 4.64 8.57 17.89
N GLY A 73 3.39 8.93 17.56
CA GLY A 73 3.03 9.46 16.24
C GLY A 73 3.29 8.48 15.09
N MET A 74 3.34 7.18 15.37
CA MET A 74 3.54 6.13 14.38
C MET A 74 2.21 5.69 13.78
N THR A 75 2.25 5.21 12.55
CA THR A 75 1.09 4.62 11.87
C THR A 75 0.92 3.15 12.29
N LEU A 76 -0.33 2.65 12.35
CA LEU A 76 -0.59 1.23 12.60
C LEU A 76 0.04 0.33 11.52
N GLU A 77 0.08 0.83 10.28
CA GLU A 77 0.75 0.19 9.18
C GLU A 77 2.20 0.67 9.07
N PRO A 78 3.14 -0.20 8.68
CA PRO A 78 4.53 0.21 8.43
C PRO A 78 4.57 1.30 7.36
N SER A 79 5.32 2.38 7.59
CA SER A 79 5.43 3.50 6.64
C SER A 79 5.92 3.05 5.27
N LEU A 80 6.78 2.02 5.22
CA LEU A 80 7.23 1.39 3.97
C LEU A 80 6.05 0.92 3.11
N ASN A 81 5.01 0.32 3.73
CA ASN A 81 3.83 -0.15 3.01
C ASN A 81 3.07 1.04 2.40
N ILE A 82 2.89 2.11 3.18
CA ILE A 82 2.21 3.34 2.73
C ILE A 82 2.94 3.97 1.54
N TYR A 83 4.26 4.13 1.62
CA TYR A 83 5.06 4.69 0.52
C TYR A 83 5.06 3.79 -0.71
N LEU A 84 5.15 2.48 -0.51
CA LEU A 84 5.09 1.52 -1.61
C LEU A 84 3.73 1.55 -2.30
N GLN A 85 2.63 1.56 -1.55
CA GLN A 85 1.28 1.72 -2.09
C GLN A 85 1.13 3.05 -2.83
N ALA A 86 1.59 4.16 -2.28
CA ALA A 86 1.54 5.46 -2.96
C ALA A 86 2.29 5.43 -4.31
N GLY A 87 3.48 4.83 -4.36
CA GLY A 87 4.23 4.63 -5.59
C GLY A 87 3.51 3.73 -6.60
N LEU A 88 2.95 2.61 -6.13
CA LEU A 88 2.18 1.69 -6.97
C LEU A 88 0.91 2.35 -7.52
N ALA A 89 0.22 3.20 -6.76
CA ALA A 89 -0.95 3.95 -7.23
C ALA A 89 -0.60 4.90 -8.39
N ALA A 90 0.58 5.52 -8.36
CA ALA A 90 1.05 6.39 -9.44
C ALA A 90 1.36 5.62 -10.74
N LEU A 91 1.78 4.35 -10.63
CA LEU A 91 2.13 3.49 -11.75
C LEU A 91 0.98 2.59 -12.22
N LYS A 92 -0.07 2.41 -11.40
CA LYS A 92 -1.17 1.50 -11.68
C LYS A 92 -1.97 1.96 -12.89
N THR A 93 -1.82 1.23 -13.99
CA THR A 93 -2.62 1.39 -15.22
C THR A 93 -3.47 0.15 -15.49
N PRO A 94 -4.54 0.26 -16.31
CA PRO A 94 -5.31 -0.91 -16.72
C PRO A 94 -4.49 -1.96 -17.49
N PHE A 95 -3.37 -1.56 -18.11
CA PHE A 95 -2.50 -2.44 -18.89
C PHE A 95 -1.68 -3.40 -18.01
N CYS A 96 -1.45 -3.04 -16.74
CA CYS A 96 -0.68 -3.83 -15.78
C CYS A 96 -1.27 -5.23 -15.49
N TYR A 97 -2.54 -5.46 -15.86
CA TYR A 97 -3.25 -6.72 -15.64
C TYR A 97 -3.41 -7.57 -16.91
N GLN A 98 -2.83 -7.13 -18.03
CA GLN A 98 -2.87 -7.87 -19.29
C GLN A 98 -1.68 -8.84 -19.40
N GLU A 99 -1.86 -9.93 -20.17
CA GLU A 99 -0.84 -10.97 -20.42
C GLU A 99 0.47 -10.40 -21.02
N ASN A 100 0.39 -9.25 -21.70
CA ASN A 100 1.52 -8.63 -22.39
C ASN A 100 2.15 -7.45 -21.61
N CYS A 101 2.04 -7.47 -20.28
CA CYS A 101 2.61 -6.45 -19.41
C CYS A 101 4.15 -6.46 -19.49
N PRO A 102 4.83 -5.29 -19.59
CA PRO A 102 6.29 -5.24 -19.65
C PRO A 102 6.90 -5.80 -18.37
N LYS A 103 7.98 -6.58 -18.47
CA LYS A 103 8.70 -7.09 -17.29
C LYS A 103 9.29 -5.99 -16.40
N GLU A 104 9.45 -4.79 -16.95
CA GLU A 104 9.92 -3.59 -16.24
C GLU A 104 8.82 -2.95 -15.37
N ASP A 105 7.55 -3.30 -15.59
CA ASP A 105 6.46 -2.82 -14.76
C ASP A 105 6.50 -3.52 -13.39
N PRO A 106 6.61 -2.79 -12.27
CA PRO A 106 6.56 -3.39 -10.95
C PRO A 106 5.26 -4.18 -10.71
N LEU A 107 4.14 -3.79 -11.33
CA LEU A 107 2.87 -4.51 -11.20
C LEU A 107 2.85 -5.83 -11.98
N SER A 108 3.90 -6.17 -12.74
CA SER A 108 4.07 -7.54 -13.24
C SER A 108 4.21 -8.55 -12.09
N GLN A 109 4.74 -8.15 -10.94
CA GLN A 109 4.93 -9.00 -9.76
C GLN A 109 3.63 -9.18 -8.96
N GLU A 110 3.33 -10.43 -8.58
CA GLU A 110 2.09 -10.76 -7.84
C GLU A 110 2.02 -10.07 -6.48
N GLY A 111 3.15 -9.96 -5.76
CA GLY A 111 3.21 -9.30 -4.45
C GLY A 111 2.78 -7.84 -4.52
N PHE A 112 3.28 -7.10 -5.53
CA PHE A 112 2.88 -5.71 -5.75
C PHE A 112 1.45 -5.59 -6.27
N ARG A 113 0.94 -6.54 -7.05
CA ARG A 113 -0.48 -6.56 -7.44
C ARG A 113 -1.43 -6.72 -6.25
N LYS A 114 -1.10 -7.57 -5.29
CA LYS A 114 -1.90 -7.73 -4.06
C LYS A 114 -1.94 -6.44 -3.25
N LEU A 115 -0.79 -5.79 -3.06
CA LEU A 115 -0.71 -4.51 -2.38
C LEU A 115 -1.48 -3.41 -3.12
N ALA A 116 -1.46 -3.43 -4.45
CA ALA A 116 -2.12 -2.43 -5.28
C ALA A 116 -3.59 -2.70 -5.56
N GLN A 117 -4.18 -3.81 -5.10
CA GLN A 117 -5.53 -4.24 -5.50
C GLN A 117 -6.59 -3.18 -5.22
N HIS A 118 -6.56 -2.59 -4.02
CA HIS A 118 -7.51 -1.59 -3.55
C HIS A 118 -7.14 -0.15 -3.94
N LEU A 119 -6.00 0.05 -4.61
CA LEU A 119 -5.53 1.36 -5.01
C LEU A 119 -6.22 1.85 -6.29
N PRO A 120 -6.45 3.17 -6.42
CA PRO A 120 -6.99 3.75 -7.64
C PRO A 120 -6.02 3.60 -8.82
N PHE A 121 -6.57 3.66 -10.04
CA PHE A 121 -5.75 3.76 -11.25
C PHE A 121 -5.21 5.17 -11.42
N SER A 122 -3.97 5.26 -11.91
CA SER A 122 -3.30 6.50 -12.27
C SER A 122 -4.06 7.22 -13.39
N LYS A 123 -4.40 8.49 -13.17
CA LYS A 123 -5.01 9.34 -14.20
C LYS A 123 -3.91 10.01 -15.03
N GLN A 124 -3.69 9.48 -16.23
CA GLN A 124 -2.79 10.09 -17.21
C GLN A 124 -3.60 11.09 -18.05
N HIS A 125 -3.61 12.37 -17.67
CA HIS A 125 -4.35 13.42 -18.41
C HIS A 125 -3.65 13.85 -19.70
N HIS A 126 -2.34 13.63 -19.81
CA HIS A 126 -1.55 14.02 -20.97
C HIS A 126 -0.53 12.95 -21.32
N SER A 127 -0.67 12.36 -22.51
CA SER A 127 0.36 11.50 -23.08
C SER A 127 1.49 12.36 -23.63
N LYS A 128 2.73 12.04 -23.26
CA LYS A 128 3.95 12.62 -23.83
C LYS A 128 4.57 11.61 -24.78
N LEU A 129 4.72 11.97 -26.05
CA LEU A 129 5.35 11.10 -27.04
C LEU A 129 6.87 11.26 -26.98
N VAL A 130 7.60 10.15 -26.98
CA VAL A 130 9.07 10.15 -27.00
C VAL A 130 9.53 9.43 -28.26
N CYS A 131 10.47 10.03 -28.98
CA CYS A 131 10.98 9.45 -30.22
C CYS A 131 11.82 8.20 -29.96
N TYR A 132 11.52 7.14 -30.70
CA TYR A 132 12.26 5.89 -30.60
C TYR A 132 13.75 6.04 -30.96
N ILE A 133 14.09 6.89 -31.93
CA ILE A 133 15.46 7.08 -32.42
C ILE A 133 16.24 8.05 -31.52
N THR A 134 15.75 9.28 -31.38
CA THR A 134 16.48 10.34 -30.64
C THR A 134 16.33 10.26 -29.13
N LYS A 135 15.37 9.46 -28.64
CA LYS A 135 14.96 9.40 -27.21
C LYS A 135 14.55 10.76 -26.63
N GLN A 136 14.24 11.73 -27.50
CA GLN A 136 13.79 13.07 -27.11
C GLN A 136 12.26 13.15 -27.12
N LEU A 137 11.74 14.06 -26.31
CA LEU A 137 10.33 14.40 -26.28
C LEU A 137 9.88 14.96 -27.63
N MET A 138 8.68 14.57 -28.06
CA MET A 138 7.98 15.19 -29.18
C MET A 138 6.99 16.22 -28.62
N ASP A 139 7.08 17.44 -29.12
CA ASP A 139 6.30 18.60 -28.68
C ASP A 139 6.04 19.55 -29.86
N SER A 140 5.66 20.80 -29.58
CA SER A 140 5.39 21.80 -30.62
C SER A 140 6.61 22.19 -31.45
N GLU A 141 7.83 22.08 -30.91
CA GLU A 141 9.08 22.38 -31.63
C GLU A 141 9.67 21.14 -32.33
N ASN A 142 9.36 19.95 -31.82
CA ASN A 142 9.77 18.67 -32.39
C ASN A 142 8.54 17.77 -32.62
N PRO A 143 7.69 18.09 -33.60
CA PRO A 143 6.38 17.44 -33.74
C PRO A 143 6.49 15.95 -34.11
N PRO A 144 5.48 15.14 -33.72
CA PRO A 144 5.33 13.77 -34.17
C PRO A 144 4.92 13.72 -35.65
N LEU A 145 5.66 12.94 -36.44
CA LEU A 145 5.39 12.69 -37.86
C LEU A 145 5.09 11.20 -38.08
N VAL A 146 4.00 10.91 -38.78
CA VAL A 146 3.48 9.56 -39.00
C VAL A 146 3.84 9.08 -40.40
N PHE A 147 4.43 7.89 -40.48
CA PHE A 147 4.71 7.23 -41.76
C PHE A 147 3.51 6.41 -42.24
N PRO A 148 3.43 6.08 -43.55
CA PRO A 148 2.37 5.24 -44.08
C PRO A 148 2.25 3.86 -43.42
N ASN A 149 3.34 3.36 -42.83
CA ASN A 149 3.37 2.10 -42.08
C ASN A 149 2.75 2.19 -40.65
N GLY A 150 2.33 3.38 -40.21
CA GLY A 150 1.75 3.63 -38.88
C GLY A 150 2.76 3.98 -37.79
N HIS A 151 4.07 3.98 -38.06
CA HIS A 151 5.09 4.36 -37.09
C HIS A 151 5.22 5.89 -36.98
N VAL A 152 5.50 6.36 -35.75
CA VAL A 152 5.61 7.79 -35.44
C VAL A 152 7.04 8.13 -35.01
N TYR A 153 7.65 9.10 -35.66
CA TYR A 153 8.99 9.60 -35.36
C TYR A 153 8.99 11.12 -35.23
N SER A 154 10.00 11.66 -34.55
CA SER A 154 10.11 13.11 -34.38
C SER A 154 10.76 13.77 -35.59
N GLU A 155 10.40 15.02 -35.89
CA GLU A 155 10.99 15.78 -36.99
C GLU A 155 12.53 15.83 -36.93
N ARG A 156 13.10 16.03 -35.73
CA ARG A 156 14.57 16.00 -35.55
C ARG A 156 15.18 14.67 -35.93
N ALA A 157 14.53 13.55 -35.58
CA ALA A 157 15.01 12.22 -35.95
C ALA A 157 15.05 12.03 -37.47
N LEU A 158 14.06 12.56 -38.18
CA LEU A 158 13.99 12.46 -39.64
C LEU A 158 15.03 13.35 -40.32
N LYS A 159 15.25 14.57 -39.81
CA LYS A 159 16.32 15.46 -40.29
C LYS A 159 17.70 14.85 -40.10
N GLU A 160 17.97 14.25 -38.94
CA GLU A 160 19.22 13.54 -38.68
C GLU A 160 19.38 12.33 -39.62
N MET A 161 18.32 11.55 -39.83
CA MET A 161 18.37 10.41 -40.76
C MET A 161 18.65 10.87 -42.19
N ALA A 162 17.95 11.90 -42.68
CA ALA A 162 18.15 12.46 -44.01
C ALA A 162 19.57 13.01 -44.18
N SER A 163 20.13 13.68 -43.16
CA SER A 163 21.50 14.20 -43.21
C SER A 163 22.56 13.10 -43.38
N LYS A 164 22.29 11.90 -42.85
CA LYS A 164 23.19 10.74 -42.93
C LYS A 164 23.00 9.91 -44.21
N ASN A 165 21.80 9.97 -44.80
CA ASN A 165 21.39 9.14 -45.93
C ASN A 165 21.15 9.96 -47.21
N GLU A 166 21.98 11.00 -47.47
CA GLU A 166 21.92 11.80 -48.69
C GLU A 166 20.53 12.37 -49.01
N GLY A 167 19.85 12.87 -47.96
CA GLY A 167 18.49 13.43 -48.05
C GLY A 167 17.36 12.40 -47.97
N ARG A 168 17.65 11.10 -47.86
CA ARG A 168 16.61 10.05 -47.88
C ARG A 168 16.27 9.55 -46.50
N VAL A 169 14.98 9.33 -46.27
CA VAL A 169 14.48 8.77 -45.01
C VAL A 169 13.97 7.36 -45.27
N THR A 170 14.56 6.37 -44.57
CA THR A 170 14.17 4.96 -44.71
C THR A 170 13.18 4.55 -43.63
N TYR A 171 12.15 3.80 -44.01
CA TYR A 171 11.21 3.19 -43.09
C TYR A 171 10.92 1.74 -43.49
N LEU A 172 10.63 0.90 -42.51
CA LEU A 172 10.25 -0.49 -42.75
C LEU A 172 8.79 -0.56 -43.18
N SER A 173 8.49 -1.20 -44.30
CA SER A 173 7.11 -1.52 -44.69
C SER A 173 6.51 -2.55 -43.72
N GLN A 174 5.19 -2.70 -43.73
CA GLN A 174 4.51 -3.74 -42.94
C GLN A 174 4.93 -5.17 -43.35
N GLU A 175 5.57 -5.32 -44.53
CA GLU A 175 6.09 -6.57 -45.10
C GLU A 175 7.63 -6.71 -44.93
N GLY A 176 8.28 -5.80 -44.20
CA GLY A 176 9.72 -5.84 -43.92
C GLY A 176 10.62 -5.29 -45.03
N ALA A 177 10.06 -4.70 -46.10
CA ALA A 177 10.83 -4.04 -47.14
C ALA A 177 11.24 -2.61 -46.71
N SER A 178 12.50 -2.22 -46.94
CA SER A 178 12.95 -0.85 -46.67
C SER A 178 12.48 0.08 -47.79
N LEU A 179 11.60 1.04 -47.47
CA LEU A 179 11.09 2.04 -48.39
C LEU A 179 11.71 3.41 -48.09
N GLN A 180 11.85 4.26 -49.12
CA GLN A 180 12.45 5.59 -49.02
C GLN A 180 11.40 6.66 -49.30
N LEU A 181 11.36 7.69 -48.46
CA LEU A 181 10.71 8.97 -48.78
C LEU A 181 11.79 9.92 -49.31
N GLN A 182 11.52 10.47 -50.50
CA GLN A 182 12.29 11.57 -51.12
C GLN A 182 11.78 12.92 -50.63
#